data_AF-A0A660YBX8-F1
#
_entry.id   AF-A0A660YBX8-F1
#
_cell.length_a   1.000
_cell.length_b   1.000
_cell.length_c   1.000
_cell.angle_alpha   90.00
_cell.angle_beta   90.00
_cell.angle_gamma   90.00
#
_symmetry.space_group_name_H-M   'P 1'
#
loop_
_entity.id
_entity.type
_entity.pdbx_description
1 polymer ?
#
loop_
_entity_poly.entity_id
_entity_poly.type
_entity_poly.pdbx_seq_one_letter_code
_entity_poly.pdbx_strand_id
1 'polypeptide(L)'
;MKKAYCFAIALVGIVCVMATPVFAQVTWTGSGGDDNWNTGSNWSSGSVPTSTDSVLIDAAAKVYIKSSNAVCKALTLTSGDSLFM
;
A
#
# COMPACT_ATOMS: atom_id res chain seq x y z
N MET A 1 33.60 44.59 -30.66
CA MET A 1 33.72 43.24 -30.07
C MET A 1 33.68 43.38 -28.55
N LYS A 2 32.56 43.06 -27.90
CA LYS A 2 32.40 43.13 -26.43
C LYS A 2 32.38 41.69 -25.88
N LYS A 3 33.32 41.35 -25.00
CA LYS A 3 33.44 40.05 -24.32
C LYS A 3 32.42 39.96 -23.17
N ALA A 4 31.83 38.78 -22.96
CA ALA A 4 31.19 38.41 -21.71
C ALA A 4 31.38 36.91 -21.46
N TYR A 5 32.28 36.59 -20.54
CA TYR A 5 32.34 35.31 -19.83
C TYR A 5 31.21 35.32 -18.80
N CYS A 6 30.48 34.21 -18.61
CA CYS A 6 29.90 33.77 -17.33
C CYS A 6 29.01 32.53 -17.56
N PHE A 7 28.98 31.65 -16.56
CA PHE A 7 28.18 30.42 -16.44
C PHE A 7 28.76 29.14 -17.01
N ALA A 8 29.91 28.77 -16.45
CA ALA A 8 30.30 27.36 -16.24
C ALA A 8 29.46 26.67 -15.14
N ILE A 9 28.17 27.00 -14.96
CA ILE A 9 27.32 26.41 -13.91
C ILE A 9 25.91 26.24 -14.48
N ALA A 10 25.63 25.06 -15.04
CA ALA A 10 24.27 24.50 -15.08
C ALA A 10 24.31 23.02 -15.46
N LEU A 11 25.25 22.26 -14.88
CA LEU A 11 25.17 20.79 -14.85
C LEU A 11 24.60 20.36 -13.49
N VAL A 12 23.63 21.11 -12.97
CA VAL A 12 22.73 20.59 -11.93
C VAL A 12 21.66 19.84 -12.70
N GLY A 13 21.89 18.54 -12.89
CA GLY A 13 20.92 17.66 -13.51
C GLY A 13 19.57 17.86 -12.85
N ILE A 14 18.57 18.27 -13.63
CA ILE A 14 17.18 18.20 -13.23
C ILE A 14 16.87 16.72 -13.04
N VAL A 15 16.98 16.24 -11.82
CA VAL A 15 16.29 15.04 -11.38
C VAL A 15 14.87 15.51 -11.06
N CYS A 16 13.96 15.33 -12.01
CA CYS A 16 12.54 15.36 -11.72
C CYS A 16 12.24 14.17 -10.80
N VAL A 17 12.21 14.41 -9.50
CA VAL A 17 11.69 13.43 -8.54
C VAL A 17 10.20 13.31 -8.82
N MET A 18 9.82 12.25 -9.54
CA MET A 18 8.43 11.88 -9.69
C MET A 18 7.96 11.35 -8.34
N ALA A 19 7.26 12.20 -7.57
CA ALA A 19 6.63 11.76 -6.33
C ALA A 19 5.54 10.75 -6.70
N THR A 20 5.76 9.48 -6.35
CA THR A 20 4.72 8.46 -6.46
C THR A 20 3.67 8.72 -5.39
N PRO A 21 2.37 8.72 -5.70
CA PRO A 21 1.35 8.82 -4.67
C PRO A 21 1.45 7.62 -3.72
N VAL A 22 1.76 7.87 -2.45
CA VAL A 22 1.55 6.91 -1.37
C VAL A 22 0.12 7.09 -0.88
N PHE A 23 -0.74 6.12 -1.21
CA PHE A 23 -2.05 6.02 -0.57
C PHE A 23 -1.87 5.32 0.78
N ALA A 24 -2.51 5.80 1.84
CA ALA A 24 -2.54 5.11 3.12
C ALA A 24 -3.23 3.74 2.93
N GLN A 25 -2.48 2.66 3.12
CA GLN A 25 -2.95 1.30 2.91
C GLN A 25 -3.30 0.65 4.25
N VAL A 26 -4.44 -0.03 4.31
CA VAL A 26 -4.80 -0.88 5.44
C VAL A 26 -4.13 -2.23 5.20
N THR A 27 -3.23 -2.62 6.10
CA THR A 27 -2.40 -3.80 5.91
C THR A 27 -2.90 -4.93 6.80
N TRP A 28 -2.87 -6.16 6.27
CA TRP A 28 -3.08 -7.35 7.08
C TRP A 28 -1.94 -7.52 8.08
N THR A 29 -2.27 -7.67 9.35
CA THR A 29 -1.34 -7.89 10.46
C THR A 29 -1.45 -9.29 11.05
N GLY A 30 -2.61 -9.93 10.94
CA GLY A 30 -2.89 -11.22 11.60
C GLY A 30 -2.90 -11.17 13.13
N SER A 31 -2.92 -9.97 13.72
CA SER A 31 -2.81 -9.78 15.19
C SER A 31 -4.09 -10.10 15.96
N GLY A 32 -5.19 -10.42 15.28
CA GLY A 32 -6.47 -10.77 15.89
C GLY A 32 -6.57 -12.20 16.41
N GLY A 33 -5.53 -13.03 16.20
CA GLY A 33 -5.49 -14.41 16.68
C GLY A 33 -6.29 -15.39 15.81
N ASP A 34 -6.76 -14.94 14.66
CA ASP A 34 -7.41 -15.77 13.65
C ASP A 34 -7.02 -15.29 12.24
N ASP A 35 -7.39 -16.09 11.24
CA ASP A 35 -7.11 -15.80 9.83
C ASP A 35 -8.30 -15.15 9.11
N ASN A 36 -9.25 -14.56 9.85
CA ASN A 36 -10.52 -14.10 9.29
C ASN A 36 -10.45 -12.64 8.81
N TRP A 37 -10.81 -12.39 7.54
CA TRP A 37 -10.91 -11.05 6.95
C TRP A 37 -11.78 -10.12 7.81
N ASN A 38 -12.88 -10.65 8.36
CA ASN A 38 -13.85 -9.85 9.12
C ASN A 38 -13.47 -9.61 10.59
N THR A 39 -12.28 -10.02 11.03
CA THR A 39 -11.78 -9.71 12.37
C THR A 39 -10.97 -8.41 12.33
N GLY A 40 -11.51 -7.31 12.88
CA GLY A 40 -10.92 -5.97 12.81
C GLY A 40 -9.48 -5.88 13.34
N SER A 41 -9.15 -6.64 14.38
CA SER A 41 -7.81 -6.70 14.96
C SER A 41 -6.74 -7.32 14.05
N ASN A 42 -7.13 -7.96 12.94
CA ASN A 42 -6.20 -8.43 11.90
C ASN A 42 -5.75 -7.33 10.94
N TRP A 43 -6.26 -6.10 11.08
CA TRP A 43 -5.95 -4.99 10.20
C TRP A 43 -5.19 -3.90 10.94
N SER A 44 -4.26 -3.23 10.25
CA SER A 44 -3.44 -2.17 10.84
C SER A 44 -4.22 -0.96 11.33
N SER A 45 -5.42 -0.73 10.79
CA SER A 45 -6.36 0.29 11.27
C SER A 45 -7.10 -0.11 12.55
N GLY A 46 -7.01 -1.38 12.96
CA GLY A 46 -7.82 -1.96 14.05
C GLY A 46 -9.30 -2.16 13.70
N SER A 47 -9.67 -2.09 12.42
CA SER A 47 -11.05 -2.23 11.94
C SER A 47 -11.10 -2.92 10.57
N VAL A 48 -12.24 -3.56 10.26
CA VAL A 48 -12.43 -4.25 8.97
C VAL A 48 -12.44 -3.23 7.82
N PRO A 49 -11.69 -3.46 6.72
CA PRO A 49 -11.68 -2.58 5.55
C PRO A 49 -13.07 -2.37 4.96
N THR A 50 -13.27 -1.19 4.41
CA THR A 50 -14.50 -0.76 3.73
C THR A 50 -14.20 -0.39 2.27
N SER A 51 -15.24 -0.02 1.51
CA SER A 51 -15.12 0.36 0.09
C SER A 51 -14.22 1.58 -0.18
N THR A 52 -13.78 2.31 0.85
CA THR A 52 -12.84 3.42 0.71
C THR A 52 -11.39 3.02 0.92
N ASP A 53 -11.14 1.84 1.49
CA ASP A 53 -9.82 1.42 1.95
C ASP A 53 -9.08 0.62 0.89
N SER A 54 -7.82 0.99 0.65
CA SER A 54 -6.91 0.17 -0.16
C SER A 54 -6.22 -0.82 0.77
N VAL A 55 -6.26 -2.10 0.45
CA VAL A 55 -5.79 -3.20 1.30
C VAL A 55 -4.48 -3.75 0.78
N LEU A 56 -3.53 -4.01 1.69
CA LEU A 56 -2.33 -4.82 1.44
C LEU A 56 -2.43 -6.10 2.24
N ILE A 57 -2.22 -7.22 1.58
CA ILE A 57 -1.73 -8.43 2.23
C ILE A 57 -0.30 -8.58 1.70
N ASP A 58 0.68 -8.63 2.61
CA ASP A 58 2.11 -8.77 2.31
C ASP A 58 2.81 -9.50 3.46
N ALA A 59 2.39 -10.74 3.68
CA ALA A 59 2.90 -11.53 4.81
C ALA A 59 2.98 -13.03 4.51
N ALA A 60 2.90 -13.42 3.23
CA ALA A 60 2.62 -14.80 2.82
C ALA A 60 1.42 -15.40 3.60
N ALA A 61 0.40 -14.57 3.84
CA ALA A 61 -0.72 -14.86 4.72
C ALA A 61 -1.80 -15.65 3.98
N LYS A 62 -2.44 -16.55 4.71
CA LYS A 62 -3.70 -17.18 4.30
C LYS A 62 -4.83 -16.47 5.00
N VAL A 63 -5.64 -15.73 4.25
CA VAL A 63 -6.78 -14.98 4.77
C VAL A 63 -8.07 -15.65 4.31
N TYR A 64 -9.06 -15.75 5.20
CA TYR A 64 -10.33 -16.43 4.95
C TYR A 64 -11.50 -15.48 5.15
N ILE A 65 -12.52 -15.61 4.31
CA ILE A 65 -13.79 -14.89 4.41
C ILE A 65 -14.83 -15.84 5.04
N LYS A 66 -14.87 -15.94 6.37
CA LYS A 66 -15.58 -17.06 7.04
C LYS A 66 -17.09 -16.86 7.25
N SER A 67 -17.57 -15.61 7.30
CA SER A 67 -18.93 -15.33 7.79
C SER A 67 -19.64 -14.14 7.15
N SER A 68 -18.95 -13.31 6.36
CA SER A 68 -19.56 -12.16 5.69
C SER A 68 -18.71 -11.69 4.52
N ASN A 69 -19.30 -10.93 3.59
CA ASN A 69 -18.57 -10.44 2.42
C ASN A 69 -17.35 -9.58 2.83
N ALA A 70 -16.24 -9.76 2.13
CA ALA A 70 -15.10 -8.85 2.17
C ALA A 70 -15.30 -7.70 1.17
N VAL A 71 -15.09 -6.46 1.61
CA VAL A 71 -15.18 -5.27 0.75
C VAL A 71 -13.93 -4.43 0.94
N CYS A 72 -13.36 -3.94 -0.15
CA CYS A 72 -12.28 -2.96 -0.16
C CYS A 72 -12.35 -2.14 -1.45
N LYS A 73 -11.65 -1.00 -1.49
CA LYS A 73 -11.47 -0.20 -2.71
C LYS A 73 -10.55 -0.91 -3.72
N ALA A 74 -9.45 -1.45 -3.21
CA ALA A 74 -8.42 -2.13 -3.97
C ALA A 74 -7.77 -3.17 -3.07
N LEU A 75 -7.44 -4.34 -3.63
CA LEU A 75 -6.73 -5.41 -2.94
C LEU A 75 -5.40 -5.66 -3.65
N THR A 76 -4.30 -5.54 -2.89
CA THR A 76 -2.97 -5.95 -3.31
C THR A 76 -2.56 -7.19 -2.52
N LEU A 77 -2.17 -8.24 -3.24
CA LEU A 77 -1.57 -9.47 -2.70
C LEU A 77 -0.13 -9.54 -3.20
N THR A 78 0.82 -9.85 -2.32
CA THR A 78 2.21 -10.12 -2.74
C THR A 78 2.44 -11.63 -2.88
N SER A 79 3.68 -12.03 -3.21
CA SER A 79 3.97 -13.42 -3.49
C SER A 79 3.73 -14.30 -2.26
N GLY A 80 2.88 -15.32 -2.40
CA GLY A 80 2.60 -16.29 -1.35
C GLY A 80 1.37 -15.97 -0.51
N ASP A 81 0.75 -14.80 -0.68
CA ASP A 81 -0.55 -14.52 -0.07
C ASP A 81 -1.66 -15.30 -0.77
N SER A 82 -2.70 -15.64 -0.02
CA SER A 82 -3.88 -16.32 -0.54
C SER A 82 -5.13 -15.86 0.18
N LEU A 83 -6.18 -15.60 -0.58
CA LEU A 83 -7.50 -15.28 -0.07
C LEU A 83 -8.46 -16.43 -0.41
N PHE A 84 -9.09 -16.98 0.63
CA PHE A 84 -10.06 -18.07 0.52
C PHE A 84 -11.44 -17.60 0.98
N MET A 85 -12.48 -18.25 0.47
CA MET A 85 -13.88 -18.08 0.90
C MET A 85 -14.44 -19.39 1.41
#